data_AF-A0A967GX01-F1
#
_entry.id   AF-A0A967GX01-F1
#
_cell.length_a   1.000
_cell.length_b   1.000
_cell.length_c   1.000
_cell.angle_alpha   90.00
_cell.angle_beta   90.00
_cell.angle_gamma   90.00
#
_symmetry.space_group_name_H-M   'P 1'
#
loop_
_entity.id
_entity.type
_entity.pdbx_description
1 polymer ?
#
loop_
_entity_poly.entity_id
_entity_poly.type
_entity_poly.pdbx_seq_one_letter_code
_entity_poly.pdbx_strand_id
1 'polypeptide(L)' 'LAGKVVDVSVFLDQLGEVEEFPDPGREVTVAYHDACHLSNGQGVRDEPRRLLRRIPGLRLVELRDAHLCCGSA' A
#
# COMPACT_ATOMS: atom_id res chain seq x y z
N LEU A 1 17.55 5.76 16.06
CA LEU A 1 17.00 6.09 14.73
C LEU A 1 15.68 5.40 14.44
N ALA A 2 15.42 4.19 14.96
CA ALA A 2 14.20 3.43 14.70
C ALA A 2 12.88 4.19 14.92
N GLY A 3 12.79 5.12 15.88
CA GLY A 3 11.58 5.94 16.11
C GLY A 3 11.46 7.20 15.24
N LYS A 4 12.38 7.45 14.30
CA LYS A 4 12.38 8.63 13.42
C LYS A 4 12.13 8.30 11.94
N VAL A 5 11.96 7.02 11.63
CA VAL A 5 11.75 6.54 10.26
C VAL A 5 10.47 5.72 10.25
N VAL A 6 9.61 5.99 9.29
CA VAL A 6 8.35 5.30 9.07
C VAL A 6 8.17 5.14 7.56
N ASP A 7 7.60 4.01 7.14
CA ASP A 7 7.26 3.80 5.74
C ASP A 7 6.21 4.82 5.28
N VAL A 8 6.30 5.26 4.03
CA VAL A 8 5.39 6.28 3.48
C VAL A 8 3.93 5.83 3.52
N SER A 9 3.65 4.53 3.34
CA SER A 9 2.28 4.01 3.41
C SER A 9 1.71 4.10 4.83
N VAL A 10 2.52 3.83 5.84
CA VAL A 10 2.12 3.98 7.24
C VAL A 10 1.90 5.45 7.57
N PHE A 11 2.82 6.33 7.16
CA PHE A 11 2.70 7.76 7.41
C PHE A 11 1.44 8.36 6.76
N LEU A 12 1.20 8.08 5.48
CA LEU A 12 0.04 8.58 4.74
C LEU A 12 -1.28 8.02 5.29
N ASP A 13 -1.30 6.77 5.75
CA ASP A 13 -2.50 6.17 6.36
C ASP A 13 -2.81 6.82 7.73
N GLN A 14 -1.79 7.18 8.51
CA GLN A 14 -1.92 7.87 9.79
C GLN A 14 -2.39 9.33 9.68
N LEU A 15 -2.11 10.00 8.57
CA LEU A 15 -2.55 11.40 8.36
C LEU A 15 -4.08 11.55 8.30
N GLY A 16 -4.84 10.46 8.13
CA GLY A 16 -6.29 10.50 8.12
C GLY A 16 -6.83 11.04 6.79
N GLU A 17 -7.79 11.97 6.84
CA GLU A 17 -8.40 12.55 5.64
C GLU A 17 -7.37 13.38 4.85
N VAL A 18 -7.16 13.00 3.60
CA VAL A 18 -6.36 13.75 2.63
C VAL A 18 -7.37 14.36 1.67
N GLU A 19 -7.33 15.67 1.47
CA GLU A 19 -8.38 16.40 0.74
C GLU A 19 -8.58 15.89 -0.70
N GLU A 20 -7.50 15.43 -1.35
CA GLU A 20 -7.55 14.91 -2.71
C GLU A 20 -6.76 13.61 -2.85
N PHE A 21 -7.40 12.60 -3.43
CA PHE A 21 -6.73 11.43 -3.99
C PHE A 21 -6.65 11.59 -5.51
N PRO A 22 -5.59 11.06 -6.15
CA PRO A 22 -5.52 11.04 -7.61
C PRO A 22 -6.76 10.36 -8.18
N ASP A 23 -7.48 11.04 -9.06
CA ASP A 23 -8.59 10.43 -9.81
C ASP A 23 -8.10 10.05 -11.21
N PRO A 24 -7.98 8.74 -11.53
CA PRO A 24 -7.63 8.29 -12.87
C PRO A 24 -8.68 8.61 -13.94
N GLY A 25 -9.87 9.12 -13.56
CA GLY A 25 -10.97 9.48 -14.46
C GLY A 25 -11.65 8.27 -15.13
N ARG A 26 -11.30 7.06 -14.69
CA ARG A 26 -11.81 5.77 -15.20
C ARG A 26 -11.59 4.67 -14.18
N GLU A 27 -12.31 3.56 -14.33
CA GLU A 27 -12.03 2.39 -13.52
C GLU A 27 -10.63 1.80 -13.84
N VAL A 28 -9.85 1.54 -12.79
CA VAL A 28 -8.55 0.86 -12.87
C VAL A 28 -8.54 -0.33 -11.92
N THR A 29 -8.19 -1.50 -12.43
CA THR A 29 -7.96 -2.68 -11.58
C THR A 29 -6.48 -2.76 -11.24
N VAL A 30 -6.15 -2.80 -9.95
CA VAL A 30 -4.78 -2.88 -9.44
C VAL A 30 -4.67 -4.08 -8.52
N ALA A 31 -3.54 -4.78 -8.59
CA ALA A 31 -3.17 -5.80 -7.63
C ALA A 31 -1.93 -5.33 -6.86
N TYR A 32 -1.91 -5.53 -5.54
CA TYR A 32 -0.79 -5.15 -4.69
C TYR A 32 0.03 -6.37 -4.31
N HIS A 33 1.33 -6.31 -4.56
CA HIS A 33 2.29 -7.32 -4.15
C HIS A 33 3.01 -6.83 -2.89
N ASP A 34 3.11 -7.67 -1.86
CA ASP A 34 3.72 -7.26 -0.60
C ASP A 34 5.23 -7.08 -0.76
N ALA A 35 5.76 -5.95 -0.30
CA ALA A 35 7.21 -5.77 -0.23
C ALA A 35 7.77 -6.60 0.92
N CYS A 36 8.64 -7.58 0.63
CA CYS A 36 9.10 -8.59 1.59
C CYS A 36 9.78 -7.98 2.85
N HIS A 37 10.55 -6.90 2.71
CA HIS A 37 11.17 -6.22 3.86
C HIS A 37 10.17 -5.40 4.68
N LEU A 38 9.12 -4.91 4.04
CA LEU A 38 8.06 -4.14 4.70
C LEU A 38 7.14 -5.07 5.49
N SER A 39 6.68 -6.15 4.86
CA SER A 39 5.77 -7.12 5.47
C SER A 39 6.45 -8.01 6.52
N ASN A 40 7.62 -8.58 6.22
CA ASN A 40 8.32 -9.47 7.16
C ASN A 40 9.18 -8.73 8.17
N GLY A 41 9.81 -7.62 7.77
CA GLY A 41 10.73 -6.86 8.63
C GLY A 41 10.02 -5.84 9.52
N GLN A 42 8.97 -5.18 9.02
CA GLN A 42 8.26 -4.12 9.75
C GLN A 42 6.82 -4.47 10.12
N GLY A 43 6.29 -5.58 9.61
CA GLY A 43 4.92 -6.03 9.90
C GLY A 43 3.82 -5.26 9.17
N VAL A 44 4.18 -4.30 8.33
CA VAL A 44 3.27 -3.43 7.58
C VAL A 44 2.67 -4.20 6.41
N ARG A 45 1.33 -4.29 6.36
CA ARG A 45 0.60 -5.10 5.36
C ARG A 45 -0.68 -4.42 4.88
N ASP A 46 -1.39 -3.77 5.79
CA ASP A 46 -2.73 -3.26 5.51
C ASP A 46 -2.71 -1.79 5.08
N GLU A 47 -1.75 -1.00 5.55
CA GLU A 47 -1.59 0.42 5.28
C GLU A 47 -1.53 0.71 3.77
N PRO A 48 -0.71 0.01 2.96
CA PRO A 48 -0.71 0.24 1.50
C PRO A 48 -2.07 -0.07 0.87
N ARG A 49 -2.75 -1.12 1.34
CA ARG A 49 -4.07 -1.52 0.81
C ARG A 49 -5.16 -0.52 1.19
N ARG A 50 -5.15 0.02 2.40
CA ARG A 50 -6.08 1.06 2.85
C ARG A 50 -5.93 2.32 2.00
N LEU A 51 -4.70 2.75 1.73
CA LEU A 51 -4.44 3.89 0.84
C LEU A 51 -4.94 3.65 -0.59
N LEU A 52 -4.65 2.49 -1.18
CA LEU A 52 -5.09 2.17 -2.53
C LEU A 52 -6.62 2.16 -2.64
N ARG A 53 -7.34 1.62 -1.64
CA ARG A 53 -8.81 1.57 -1.63
C ARG A 53 -9.47 2.95 -1.51
N ARG A 54 -8.73 4.00 -1.14
CA ARG A 54 -9.23 5.39 -1.08
C ARG A 54 -9.18 6.11 -2.43
N ILE A 55 -8.46 5.57 -3.42
CA ILE A 55 -8.34 6.15 -4.76
C ILE A 55 -9.66 5.96 -5.51
N PRO A 56 -10.34 7.04 -5.96
CA PRO A 56 -11.55 6.95 -6.76
C PRO A 56 -11.34 6.09 -8.02
N GLY A 57 -12.32 5.24 -8.35
CA GLY A 57 -12.25 4.37 -9.52
C GLY A 57 -11.22 3.24 -9.43
N LEU A 58 -10.48 3.08 -8.33
CA LEU A 58 -9.55 1.97 -8.16
C LEU A 58 -10.26 0.73 -7.58
N ARG A 59 -10.20 -0.38 -8.31
CA ARG A 59 -10.58 -1.71 -7.85
C ARG A 59 -9.34 -2.49 -7.44
N LEU A 60 -9.12 -2.65 -6.14
CA LEU A 60 -8.02 -3.45 -5.62
C LEU A 60 -8.41 -4.94 -5.64
N VAL A 61 -7.57 -5.77 -6.25
CA VAL A 61 -7.70 -7.23 -6.23
C VAL A 61 -6.52 -7.85 -5.49
N GLU A 62 -6.80 -8.86 -4.66
CA GLU A 62 -5.76 -9.57 -3.92
C GLU A 62 -5.07 -10.61 -4.80
N LEU A 63 -3.73 -10.61 -4.77
CA LEU A 63 -2.94 -11.64 -5.43
C LEU A 63 -2.92 -12.91 -4.57
N ARG A 64 -3.03 -14.07 -5.24
CA ARG A 64 -2.65 -15.32 -4.59
C ARG A 64 -1.15 -15.27 -4.29
N ASP A 65 -0.78 -15.67 -3.07
CA ASP A 65 0.61 -15.70 -2.62
C ASP A 65 1.34 -14.35 -2.72
N ALA A 66 0.64 -13.23 -2.47
CA ALA A 66 1.17 -11.86 -2.53
C ALA A 66 2.42 -11.62 -1.66
N HIS A 67 2.70 -12.51 -0.72
CA HIS A 67 3.83 -12.48 0.21
C HIS A 67 5.13 -13.08 -0.36
N LEU A 68 5.06 -13.80 -1.48
CA LEU A 68 6.24 -14.41 -2.10
C LEU A 68 7.21 -13.34 -2.57
N CYS A 69 8.51 -13.58 -2.42
CA CYS A 69 9.52 -12.61 -2.86
C CYS A 69 9.53 -12.51 -4.39
N CYS A 70 9.54 -11.28 -4.92
CA CYS A 70 9.68 -11.03 -6.35
C CYS A 70 11.11 -11.28 -6.89
N GLY A 71 12.09 -11.51 -5.99
CA GLY A 71 13.47 -11.86 -6.34
C GLY A 71 14.38 -10.68 -6.71
N SER A 72 13.93 -9.43 -6.51
CA SER A 72 14.66 -8.22 -6.94
C SER A 72 15.68 -7.67 -5.93
N ALA A 73 16.00 -8.42 -4.88
CA ALA A 73 16.88 -7.96 -3.78
C ALA A 73 18.35 -7.89 -4.21
#